data_AF-A0A381XYE6-F1
#
_entry.id   AF-A0A381XYE6-F1
#
_cell.length_a   1.000
_cell.length_b   1.000
_cell.length_c   1.000
_cell.angle_alpha   90.00
_cell.angle_beta   90.00
_cell.angle_gamma   90.00
#
_symmetry.space_group_name_H-M   'P 1'
#
loop_
_entity.id
_entity.type
_entity.pdbx_description
1 polymer ?
#
loop_
_entity_poly.entity_id
_entity_poly.type
_entity_poly.pdbx_seq_one_letter_code
_entity_poly.pdbx_strand_id
1 'polypeptide(L)'
;MHGDSRSAERYITDWLPLAENRNVVLIAPKFSKEFYKEYVYLMKSNKKGRTISDPSLDLENSLGLLFDFFSSKLKLTNKSFRLYGHSGGSQFVHRYLLFSEELRIDKVAMANAGFYTFVDDSKKYPFGIKGMRVSDDRLEWFLRLKAGVFLADQDNDARQSNLPSMRKVRKQGKNRLQRGNNFFNHLIKLGKDRNISFRWRYQIVQGVAHDNSGMSAAASSFLLEDL
;
A
#
# COMPACT_ATOMS: atom_id res chain seq x y z
N MET A 1 -6.62 -0.49 -4.73
CA MET A 1 -6.77 0.63 -3.77
C MET A 1 -6.54 1.96 -4.45
N HIS A 2 -7.56 2.82 -4.48
CA HIS A 2 -7.49 4.13 -5.13
C HIS A 2 -6.57 5.12 -4.40
N GLY A 3 -6.17 6.19 -5.09
CA GLY A 3 -5.43 7.32 -4.51
C GLY A 3 -6.33 8.37 -3.85
N ASP A 4 -5.78 9.58 -3.64
CA ASP A 4 -6.48 10.67 -2.92
C ASP A 4 -7.76 11.17 -3.63
N SER A 5 -7.82 11.01 -4.96
CA SER A 5 -8.99 11.35 -5.79
C SER A 5 -10.24 10.53 -5.46
N ARG A 6 -10.10 9.37 -4.79
CA ARG A 6 -11.19 8.42 -4.48
C ARG A 6 -11.90 7.84 -5.71
N SER A 7 -11.20 7.84 -6.85
CA SER A 7 -11.69 7.35 -8.13
C SER A 7 -11.53 5.83 -8.24
N ALA A 8 -12.27 5.07 -7.45
CA ALA A 8 -12.23 3.60 -7.47
C ALA A 8 -12.63 3.04 -8.84
N GLU A 9 -13.58 3.69 -9.50
CA GLU A 9 -14.10 3.36 -10.82
C GLU A 9 -12.98 3.47 -11.87
N ARG A 10 -12.20 4.56 -11.85
CA ARG A 10 -11.04 4.68 -12.75
C ARG A 10 -10.02 3.57 -12.51
N TYR A 11 -9.78 3.21 -11.25
CA TYR A 11 -8.84 2.14 -10.93
C TYR A 11 -9.32 0.77 -11.44
N ILE A 12 -10.62 0.47 -11.38
CA ILE A 12 -11.10 -0.78 -11.96
C ILE A 12 -11.03 -0.74 -13.49
N THR A 13 -11.37 0.39 -14.12
CA THR A 13 -11.25 0.58 -15.57
C THR A 13 -9.82 0.39 -16.06
N ASP A 14 -8.82 0.95 -15.37
CA ASP A 14 -7.40 0.79 -15.72
C ASP A 14 -6.93 -0.67 -15.61
N TRP A 15 -7.56 -1.47 -14.74
CA TRP A 15 -7.21 -2.88 -14.51
C TRP A 15 -7.97 -3.86 -15.40
N LEU A 16 -9.14 -3.50 -15.94
CA LEU A 16 -9.96 -4.39 -16.77
C LEU A 16 -9.19 -4.98 -17.96
N PRO A 17 -8.49 -4.18 -18.79
CA PRO A 17 -7.70 -4.73 -19.91
C PRO A 17 -6.55 -5.64 -19.45
N LEU A 18 -5.97 -5.38 -18.27
CA LEU A 18 -4.86 -6.17 -17.72
C LEU A 18 -5.31 -7.55 -17.21
N ALA A 19 -6.59 -7.66 -16.86
CA ALA A 19 -7.26 -8.86 -16.41
C ALA A 19 -7.95 -9.64 -17.54
N GLU A 20 -7.97 -9.09 -18.77
CA GLU A 20 -8.62 -9.73 -19.90
C GLU A 20 -8.03 -11.12 -20.18
N ASN A 21 -8.90 -12.10 -20.45
CA ASN A 21 -8.56 -13.51 -20.64
C ASN A 21 -7.86 -14.18 -19.43
N ARG A 22 -7.94 -13.59 -18.23
CA ARG A 22 -7.45 -14.19 -16.99
C ARG A 22 -8.62 -14.56 -16.09
N ASN A 23 -8.49 -15.66 -15.36
CA ASN A 23 -9.50 -16.09 -14.38
C ASN A 23 -9.36 -15.32 -13.06
N VAL A 24 -9.63 -14.01 -13.10
CA VAL A 24 -9.48 -13.09 -11.96
C VAL A 24 -10.72 -12.27 -11.71
N VAL A 25 -11.00 -12.03 -10.44
CA VAL A 25 -12.02 -11.07 -10.00
C VAL A 25 -11.32 -9.79 -9.56
N LEU A 26 -11.74 -8.66 -10.12
CA LEU A 26 -11.28 -7.34 -9.72
C LEU A 26 -12.26 -6.71 -8.72
N ILE A 27 -11.76 -6.30 -7.55
CA ILE A 27 -12.54 -5.61 -6.53
C ILE A 27 -11.85 -4.28 -6.20
N ALA A 28 -12.57 -3.16 -6.36
CA ALA A 28 -12.07 -1.83 -6.08
C ALA A 28 -12.94 -1.15 -5.00
N PRO A 29 -12.62 -1.29 -3.70
CA PRO A 29 -13.37 -0.61 -2.65
C PRO A 29 -13.20 0.90 -2.75
N LYS A 30 -14.30 1.63 -2.52
CA LYS A 30 -14.34 3.11 -2.54
C LYS A 30 -14.52 3.67 -1.14
N PHE A 31 -13.43 4.21 -0.59
CA PHE A 31 -13.44 4.96 0.67
C PHE A 31 -13.80 6.42 0.38
N SER A 32 -15.08 6.76 0.55
CA SER A 32 -15.62 8.09 0.27
C SER A 32 -14.96 9.18 1.13
N LYS A 33 -14.92 10.42 0.61
CA LYS A 33 -14.39 11.56 1.37
C LYS A 33 -15.27 11.94 2.56
N GLU A 34 -16.54 11.58 2.54
CA GLU A 34 -17.49 11.91 3.60
C GLU A 34 -17.23 11.07 4.84
N PHE A 35 -17.19 9.74 4.68
CA PHE A 35 -17.09 8.79 5.78
C PHE A 35 -15.64 8.38 6.10
N TYR A 36 -14.75 8.40 5.11
CA TYR A 36 -13.39 7.84 5.23
C TYR A 36 -12.31 8.87 4.87
N LYS A 37 -12.39 10.04 5.51
CA LYS A 37 -11.45 11.16 5.30
C LYS A 37 -10.00 10.72 5.43
N GLU A 38 -9.70 9.93 6.44
CA GLU A 38 -8.36 9.50 6.83
C GLU A 38 -8.06 8.03 6.46
N TYR A 39 -8.71 7.49 5.41
CA TYR A 39 -8.54 6.08 5.02
C TYR A 39 -7.08 5.69 4.78
N VAL A 40 -6.25 6.58 4.21
CA VAL A 40 -4.82 6.30 3.99
C VAL A 40 -4.09 5.99 5.30
N TYR A 41 -4.62 6.45 6.43
CA TYR A 41 -4.13 6.21 7.78
C TYR A 41 -4.93 5.12 8.53
N LEU A 42 -5.68 4.29 7.80
CA LEU A 42 -6.60 3.28 8.32
C LEU A 42 -7.65 3.86 9.30
N MET A 43 -7.94 5.16 9.20
CA MET A 43 -8.77 5.89 10.18
C MET A 43 -8.23 5.88 11.62
N LYS A 44 -6.95 5.53 11.84
CA LYS A 44 -6.32 5.51 13.17
C LYS A 44 -5.72 6.84 13.60
N SER A 45 -5.38 7.69 12.63
CA SER A 45 -4.86 9.02 12.90
C SER A 45 -5.15 9.95 11.74
N ASN A 46 -5.08 11.25 11.98
CA ASN A 46 -5.05 12.23 10.89
C ASN A 46 -3.62 12.46 10.37
N LYS A 47 -3.51 13.26 9.29
CA LYS A 47 -2.21 13.65 8.71
C LYS A 47 -1.20 14.29 9.69
N LYS A 48 -1.65 14.83 10.84
CA LYS A 48 -0.76 15.39 11.88
C LYS A 48 -0.26 14.33 12.87
N GLY A 49 -0.73 13.08 12.77
CA GLY A 49 -0.45 12.00 13.70
C GLY A 49 -1.21 12.13 15.01
N ARG A 50 -2.37 12.81 15.01
CA ARG A 50 -3.28 12.77 16.16
C ARG A 50 -4.17 11.54 16.01
N THR A 51 -4.22 10.71 17.04
CA THR A 51 -5.05 9.51 17.10
C THR A 51 -6.52 9.84 16.93
N ILE A 52 -7.23 8.99 16.20
CA ILE A 52 -8.69 8.96 16.15
C ILE A 52 -9.12 7.89 17.15
N SER A 53 -9.94 8.27 18.13
CA SER A 53 -10.27 7.41 19.28
C SER A 53 -11.46 6.49 19.05
N ASP A 54 -12.21 6.66 17.95
CA ASP A 54 -13.38 5.85 17.64
C ASP A 54 -12.94 4.55 16.92
N PRO A 55 -12.96 3.39 17.62
CA PRO A 55 -12.54 2.12 17.03
C PRO A 55 -13.50 1.62 15.95
N SER A 56 -14.75 2.12 15.90
CA SER A 56 -15.72 1.72 14.88
C SER A 56 -15.35 2.19 13.47
N LEU A 57 -14.45 3.17 13.37
CA LEU A 57 -13.96 3.70 12.10
C LEU A 57 -12.75 2.94 11.55
N ASP A 58 -12.16 2.03 12.34
CA ASP A 58 -10.93 1.35 11.97
C ASP A 58 -11.06 0.51 10.70
N LEU A 59 -10.02 0.52 9.87
CA LEU A 59 -9.97 -0.20 8.60
C LEU A 59 -9.06 -1.44 8.62
N GLU A 60 -8.53 -1.86 9.76
CA GLU A 60 -7.68 -3.06 9.87
C GLU A 60 -8.35 -4.34 9.35
N ASN A 61 -9.65 -4.51 9.58
CA ASN A 61 -10.37 -5.70 9.12
C ASN A 61 -11.03 -5.50 7.75
N SER A 62 -10.94 -4.30 7.15
CA SER A 62 -11.79 -3.94 6.00
C SER A 62 -11.55 -4.82 4.78
N LEU A 63 -10.30 -5.17 4.46
CA LEU A 63 -10.02 -5.98 3.27
C LEU A 63 -10.38 -7.46 3.50
N GLY A 64 -10.17 -7.98 4.71
CA GLY A 64 -10.60 -9.34 5.07
C GLY A 64 -12.12 -9.51 4.98
N LEU A 65 -12.88 -8.57 5.54
CA LEU A 65 -14.35 -8.57 5.46
C LEU A 65 -14.85 -8.49 4.00
N LEU A 66 -14.22 -7.66 3.17
CA LEU A 66 -14.54 -7.58 1.75
C LEU A 66 -14.21 -8.89 1.03
N PHE A 67 -13.06 -9.50 1.34
CA PHE A 67 -12.67 -10.78 0.77
C PHE A 67 -13.68 -11.87 1.12
N ASP A 68 -14.11 -11.97 2.38
CA ASP A 68 -15.12 -12.94 2.81
C ASP A 68 -16.47 -12.74 2.10
N PHE A 69 -16.93 -11.48 2.04
CA PHE A 69 -18.18 -11.13 1.36
C PHE A 69 -18.16 -11.53 -0.12
N PHE A 70 -17.13 -11.15 -0.87
CA PHE A 70 -17.05 -11.45 -2.30
C PHE A 70 -16.73 -12.91 -2.58
N SER A 71 -15.95 -13.57 -1.72
CA SER A 71 -15.69 -15.01 -1.85
C SER A 71 -16.98 -15.82 -1.73
N SER A 72 -17.82 -15.49 -0.75
CA SER A 72 -19.15 -16.09 -0.61
C SER A 72 -20.06 -15.75 -1.80
N LYS A 73 -20.18 -14.46 -2.13
CA LYS A 73 -21.09 -13.97 -3.18
C LYS A 73 -20.77 -14.54 -4.57
N LEU A 74 -19.49 -14.71 -4.88
CA LEU A 74 -19.02 -15.17 -6.20
C LEU A 74 -18.59 -16.65 -6.19
N LYS A 75 -18.79 -17.36 -5.07
CA LYS A 75 -18.40 -18.77 -4.87
C LYS A 75 -16.93 -19.04 -5.21
N LEU A 76 -16.06 -18.14 -4.77
CA LEU A 76 -14.63 -18.25 -4.99
C LEU A 76 -14.03 -19.35 -4.12
N THR A 77 -13.05 -20.09 -4.65
CA THR A 77 -12.38 -21.20 -3.95
C THR A 77 -10.95 -20.86 -3.52
N ASN A 78 -10.41 -19.72 -3.96
CA ASN A 78 -9.10 -19.25 -3.53
C ASN A 78 -9.14 -18.87 -2.04
N LYS A 79 -8.06 -19.24 -1.33
CA LYS A 79 -7.88 -18.96 0.10
C LYS A 79 -7.20 -17.63 0.38
N SER A 80 -6.70 -16.98 -0.67
CA SER A 80 -5.90 -15.75 -0.61
C SER A 80 -6.35 -14.75 -1.67
N PHE A 81 -5.92 -13.50 -1.50
CA PHE A 81 -6.13 -12.42 -2.46
C PHE A 81 -4.87 -11.59 -2.66
N ARG A 82 -4.82 -10.93 -3.82
CA ARG A 82 -3.71 -10.06 -4.24
C ARG A 82 -4.11 -8.59 -4.09
N LEU A 83 -3.14 -7.73 -3.81
CA LEU A 83 -3.41 -6.33 -3.49
C LEU A 83 -2.56 -5.36 -4.32
N TYR A 84 -3.22 -4.36 -4.90
CA TYR A 84 -2.57 -3.24 -5.57
C TYR A 84 -2.99 -1.91 -4.94
N GLY A 85 -2.05 -0.97 -4.82
CA GLY A 85 -2.36 0.41 -4.49
C GLY A 85 -1.37 1.40 -5.09
N HIS A 86 -1.89 2.52 -5.60
CA HIS A 86 -1.10 3.62 -6.14
C HIS A 86 -1.32 4.91 -5.33
N SER A 87 -0.26 5.70 -5.14
CA SER A 87 -0.33 6.99 -4.43
C SER A 87 -0.89 6.86 -3.01
N GLY A 88 -2.01 7.49 -2.69
CA GLY A 88 -2.74 7.30 -1.43
C GLY A 88 -3.13 5.83 -1.17
N GLY A 89 -3.43 5.07 -2.22
CA GLY A 89 -3.70 3.63 -2.12
C GLY A 89 -2.46 2.85 -1.70
N SER A 90 -1.27 3.21 -2.17
CA SER A 90 -0.02 2.61 -1.70
C SER A 90 0.24 2.94 -0.22
N GLN A 91 -0.18 4.13 0.22
CA GLN A 91 -0.11 4.49 1.64
C GLN A 91 -1.04 3.61 2.49
N PHE A 92 -2.28 3.41 2.05
CA PHE A 92 -3.21 2.48 2.68
C PHE A 92 -2.61 1.07 2.77
N VAL A 93 -2.11 0.56 1.64
CA VAL A 93 -1.67 -0.84 1.51
C VAL A 93 -0.54 -1.16 2.49
N HIS A 94 0.58 -0.43 2.51
CA HIS A 94 1.68 -0.79 3.43
C HIS A 94 1.29 -0.68 4.90
N ARG A 95 0.38 0.25 5.25
CA ARG A 95 -0.14 0.39 6.61
C ARG A 95 -1.06 -0.77 6.96
N TYR A 96 -1.93 -1.17 6.04
CA TYR A 96 -2.77 -2.36 6.21
C TYR A 96 -1.90 -3.59 6.47
N LEU A 97 -0.86 -3.80 5.66
CA LEU A 97 0.09 -4.90 5.85
C LEU A 97 0.86 -4.83 7.18
N LEU A 98 1.07 -3.65 7.76
CA LEU A 98 1.74 -3.54 9.07
C LEU A 98 0.78 -3.76 10.24
N PHE A 99 -0.47 -3.31 10.13
CA PHE A 99 -1.34 -3.14 11.29
C PHE A 99 -2.56 -4.08 11.33
N SER A 100 -3.03 -4.61 10.20
CA SER A 100 -4.10 -5.62 10.26
C SER A 100 -3.62 -6.97 10.80
N GLU A 101 -4.57 -7.87 11.07
CA GLU A 101 -4.28 -9.29 11.35
C GLU A 101 -4.47 -10.19 10.11
N GLU A 102 -4.72 -9.59 8.94
CA GLU A 102 -4.99 -10.34 7.71
C GLU A 102 -3.73 -11.02 7.18
N LEU A 103 -3.76 -12.35 7.07
CA LEU A 103 -2.66 -13.19 6.58
C LEU A 103 -2.96 -13.81 5.20
N ARG A 104 -4.18 -13.67 4.68
CA ARG A 104 -4.63 -14.22 3.39
C ARG A 104 -4.19 -13.36 2.19
N ILE A 105 -3.28 -12.41 2.39
CA ILE A 105 -2.66 -11.66 1.29
C ILE A 105 -1.41 -12.42 0.86
N ASP A 106 -1.36 -12.90 -0.38
CA ASP A 106 -0.22 -13.68 -0.88
C ASP A 106 0.73 -12.89 -1.79
N LYS A 107 0.24 -11.81 -2.42
CA LYS A 107 1.02 -10.95 -3.31
C LYS A 107 0.56 -9.50 -3.30
N VAL A 108 1.51 -8.57 -3.31
CA VAL A 108 1.21 -7.12 -3.22
C VAL A 108 2.07 -6.28 -4.14
N ALA A 109 1.47 -5.34 -4.86
CA ALA A 109 2.20 -4.27 -5.55
C ALA A 109 1.81 -2.89 -5.02
N MET A 110 2.82 -2.09 -4.70
CA MET A 110 2.68 -0.75 -4.16
C MET A 110 3.39 0.25 -5.06
N ALA A 111 2.65 1.22 -5.57
CA ALA A 111 3.14 2.17 -6.54
C ALA A 111 3.14 3.62 -6.01
N ASN A 112 4.29 4.29 -6.12
CA ASN A 112 4.43 5.74 -5.93
C ASN A 112 3.75 6.31 -4.66
N ALA A 113 3.97 5.71 -3.49
CA ALA A 113 3.37 6.27 -2.27
C ALA A 113 3.89 7.69 -2.04
N GLY A 114 2.97 8.60 -1.64
CA GLY A 114 3.39 9.96 -1.28
C GLY A 114 4.41 10.00 -0.14
N PHE A 115 4.32 9.06 0.81
CA PHE A 115 5.29 8.82 1.89
C PHE A 115 4.98 7.48 2.56
N TYR A 116 5.87 7.02 3.44
CA TYR A 116 5.81 5.68 4.04
C TYR A 116 5.81 5.74 5.57
N THR A 117 5.20 4.74 6.18
CA THR A 117 5.37 4.40 7.60
C THR A 117 6.56 3.45 7.70
N PHE A 118 7.65 3.92 8.30
CA PHE A 118 8.85 3.10 8.50
C PHE A 118 8.64 2.19 9.72
N VAL A 119 9.19 0.98 9.69
CA VAL A 119 9.27 0.13 10.89
C VAL A 119 10.36 0.71 11.81
N ASP A 120 9.99 1.76 12.53
CA ASP A 120 10.84 2.56 13.41
C ASP A 120 10.02 3.04 14.61
N ASP A 121 10.33 2.49 15.79
CA ASP A 121 9.66 2.81 17.06
C ASP A 121 10.17 4.11 17.71
N SER A 122 11.16 4.78 17.11
CA SER A 122 11.57 6.14 17.49
C SER A 122 10.61 7.20 16.93
N LYS A 123 9.80 6.87 15.90
CA LYS A 123 8.95 7.80 15.16
C LYS A 123 7.46 7.46 15.34
N LYS A 124 6.67 8.45 15.77
CA LYS A 124 5.19 8.32 15.90
C LYS A 124 4.52 8.00 14.57
N TYR A 125 3.46 7.19 14.63
CA TYR A 125 2.51 7.01 13.54
C TYR A 125 1.97 8.38 13.07
N PRO A 126 1.85 8.64 11.74
CA PRO A 126 2.00 7.72 10.60
C PRO A 126 3.38 7.74 9.92
N PHE A 127 4.44 8.18 10.61
CA PHE A 127 5.80 8.27 10.03
C PHE A 127 6.69 7.10 10.46
N GLY A 128 6.40 6.52 11.62
CA GLY A 128 6.95 5.24 12.07
C GLY A 128 5.88 4.45 12.83
N ILE A 129 6.30 3.43 13.58
CA ILE A 129 5.37 2.54 14.30
C ILE A 129 5.22 2.88 15.79
N LYS A 130 5.83 3.98 16.28
CA LYS A 130 5.71 4.35 17.69
C LYS A 130 4.25 4.62 18.09
N GLY A 131 3.81 3.91 19.12
CA GLY A 131 2.43 3.95 19.62
C GLY A 131 1.47 3.01 18.89
N MET A 132 1.98 2.18 17.98
CA MET A 132 1.25 1.12 17.30
C MET A 132 1.72 -0.23 17.83
N ARG A 133 0.83 -1.22 17.90
CA ARG A 133 1.19 -2.59 18.24
C ARG A 133 1.52 -3.33 16.95
N VAL A 134 2.77 -3.74 16.78
CA VAL A 134 3.21 -4.60 15.68
C VAL A 134 4.04 -5.71 16.31
N SER A 135 3.55 -6.96 16.26
CA SER A 135 4.26 -8.11 16.81
C SER A 135 5.43 -8.52 15.92
N ASP A 136 6.37 -9.27 16.49
CA ASP A 136 7.49 -9.84 15.72
C ASP A 136 6.98 -10.82 14.65
N ASP A 137 5.97 -11.63 14.95
CA ASP A 137 5.31 -12.52 13.97
C ASP A 137 4.72 -11.73 12.78
N ARG A 138 4.12 -10.57 13.06
CA ARG A 138 3.59 -9.70 12.01
C ARG A 138 4.71 -9.11 11.16
N LEU A 139 5.81 -8.68 11.78
CA LEU A 139 6.98 -8.19 11.05
C LEU A 139 7.64 -9.29 10.21
N GLU A 140 7.70 -10.51 10.73
CA GLU A 140 8.21 -11.66 9.98
C GLU A 140 7.34 -11.96 8.77
N TRP A 141 6.02 -12.06 8.95
CA TRP A 141 5.08 -12.22 7.85
C TRP A 141 5.22 -11.09 6.82
N PHE A 142 5.28 -9.84 7.29
CA PHE A 142 5.40 -8.66 6.44
C PHE A 142 6.66 -8.70 5.56
N LEU A 143 7.82 -9.03 6.13
CA LEU A 143 9.09 -9.09 5.38
C LEU A 143 9.16 -10.31 4.43
N ARG A 144 8.53 -11.43 4.78
CA ARG A 144 8.47 -12.66 3.96
C ARG A 144 7.39 -12.63 2.88
N LEU A 145 6.48 -11.67 2.91
CA LEU A 145 5.43 -11.50 1.90
C LEU A 145 6.05 -11.28 0.51
N LYS A 146 5.44 -11.88 -0.53
CA LYS A 146 5.79 -11.57 -1.94
C LYS A 146 5.21 -10.20 -2.32
N ALA A 147 5.85 -9.13 -1.88
CA ALA A 147 5.42 -7.77 -2.19
C ALA A 147 6.40 -7.08 -3.16
N GLY A 148 5.98 -5.95 -3.74
CA GLY A 148 6.81 -5.15 -4.63
C GLY A 148 6.59 -3.65 -4.42
N VAL A 149 7.69 -2.89 -4.41
CA VAL A 149 7.71 -1.43 -4.47
C VAL A 149 8.04 -1.01 -5.90
N PHE A 150 7.04 -0.44 -6.57
CA PHE A 150 7.12 0.03 -7.95
C PHE A 150 7.20 1.56 -7.94
N LEU A 151 8.23 2.12 -8.55
CA LEU A 151 8.47 3.56 -8.55
C LEU A 151 8.64 4.05 -9.97
N ALA A 152 7.91 5.08 -10.33
CA ALA A 152 8.05 5.70 -11.63
C ALA A 152 9.28 6.63 -11.65
N ASP A 153 10.11 6.53 -12.67
CA ASP A 153 11.33 7.32 -12.81
C ASP A 153 11.06 8.84 -12.91
N GLN A 154 9.94 9.23 -13.51
CA GLN A 154 9.52 10.63 -13.67
C GLN A 154 8.64 11.14 -12.50
N ASP A 155 8.36 10.33 -11.46
CA ASP A 155 7.74 10.82 -10.22
C ASP A 155 8.80 11.39 -9.24
N ASN A 156 9.64 12.25 -9.81
CA ASN A 156 10.87 12.76 -9.22
C ASN A 156 10.83 14.29 -8.97
N ASP A 157 9.74 14.97 -9.30
CA ASP A 157 9.59 16.40 -9.06
C ASP A 157 9.24 16.70 -7.58
N ALA A 158 10.11 17.48 -6.93
CA ALA A 158 9.94 17.91 -5.54
C ALA A 158 8.89 19.03 -5.36
N ARG A 159 8.40 19.61 -6.45
CA ARG A 159 7.45 20.74 -6.46
C ARG A 159 6.02 20.33 -6.83
N GLN A 160 5.76 19.03 -7.05
CA GLN A 160 4.40 18.57 -7.36
C GLN A 160 3.41 19.00 -6.26
N SER A 161 2.28 19.58 -6.68
CA SER A 161 1.29 20.18 -5.78
C SER A 161 0.65 19.19 -4.80
N ASN A 162 0.53 17.93 -5.19
CA ASN A 162 -0.04 16.85 -4.38
C ASN A 162 1.03 16.08 -3.56
N LEU A 163 2.28 16.56 -3.50
CA LEU A 163 3.35 15.93 -2.72
C LEU A 163 3.20 16.29 -1.23
N PRO A 164 3.17 15.30 -0.32
CA PRO A 164 3.13 15.60 1.11
C PRO A 164 4.40 16.36 1.54
N SER A 165 4.20 17.55 2.14
CA SER A 165 5.27 18.54 2.39
C SER A 165 5.67 18.69 3.86
N MET A 166 5.06 17.92 4.77
CA MET A 166 5.34 17.97 6.21
C MET A 166 6.84 17.76 6.51
N ARG A 167 7.39 18.49 7.48
CA ARG A 167 8.82 18.42 7.87
C ARG A 167 9.31 16.99 8.09
N LYS A 168 8.49 16.15 8.74
CA LYS A 168 8.80 14.73 8.99
C LYS A 168 8.88 13.91 7.71
N VAL A 169 7.99 14.18 6.75
CA VAL A 169 7.98 13.49 5.45
C VAL A 169 9.17 13.89 4.59
N ARG A 170 9.60 15.16 4.64
CA ARG A 170 10.79 15.62 3.88
C ARG A 170 12.07 14.86 4.25
N LYS A 171 12.14 14.29 5.47
CA LYS A 171 13.25 13.42 5.89
C LYS A 171 13.29 12.08 5.15
N GLN A 172 12.18 11.65 4.55
CA GLN A 172 12.12 10.41 3.77
C GLN A 172 12.67 10.60 2.35
N GLY A 173 12.76 11.83 1.84
CA GLY A 173 13.20 12.13 0.48
C GLY A 173 12.51 13.36 -0.11
N LYS A 174 13.13 13.96 -1.14
CA LYS A 174 12.69 15.16 -1.83
C LYS A 174 11.45 14.94 -2.69
N ASN A 175 11.27 13.75 -3.26
CA ASN A 175 10.19 13.35 -4.16
C ASN A 175 9.72 11.91 -3.86
N ARG A 176 8.69 11.40 -4.54
CA ARG A 176 8.13 10.06 -4.27
C ARG A 176 9.10 8.95 -4.64
N LEU A 177 9.81 9.08 -5.75
CA LEU A 177 10.86 8.15 -6.16
C LEU A 177 11.90 7.94 -5.05
N GLN A 178 12.47 9.02 -4.51
CA GLN A 178 13.46 8.95 -3.44
C GLN A 178 12.86 8.38 -2.15
N ARG A 179 11.61 8.75 -1.81
CA ARG A 179 10.92 8.22 -0.63
C ARG A 179 10.72 6.71 -0.71
N GLY A 180 10.31 6.20 -1.86
CA GLY A 180 10.13 4.77 -2.10
C GLY A 180 11.44 4.00 -2.04
N ASN A 181 12.50 4.53 -2.66
CA ASN A 181 13.84 3.95 -2.60
C ASN A 181 14.34 3.85 -1.15
N ASN A 182 14.20 4.93 -0.38
CA ASN A 182 14.63 4.95 1.02
C ASN A 182 13.81 3.99 1.89
N PHE A 183 12.51 3.83 1.62
CA PHE A 183 11.67 2.85 2.30
C PHE A 183 12.08 1.41 1.97
N PHE A 184 12.34 1.08 0.70
CA PHE A 184 12.78 -0.25 0.32
C PHE A 184 14.14 -0.61 0.96
N ASN A 185 15.10 0.32 0.93
CA ASN A 185 16.39 0.14 1.59
C ASN A 185 16.28 -0.03 3.12
N HIS A 186 15.33 0.67 3.75
CA HIS A 186 15.01 0.46 5.16
C HIS A 186 14.55 -0.98 5.44
N LEU A 187 13.72 -1.56 4.57
CA LEU A 187 13.23 -2.93 4.74
C LEU A 187 14.33 -3.98 4.52
N ILE A 188 15.24 -3.77 3.55
CA ILE A 188 16.43 -4.62 3.39
C ILE A 188 17.24 -4.61 4.69
N LYS A 189 17.53 -3.41 5.22
CA LYS A 189 18.30 -3.26 6.45
C LYS A 189 17.59 -3.93 7.63
N LEU A 190 16.27 -3.75 7.75
CA LEU A 190 15.47 -4.36 8.80
C LEU A 190 15.54 -5.90 8.74
N GLY A 191 15.38 -6.49 7.56
CA GLY A 191 15.50 -7.94 7.38
C GLY A 191 16.86 -8.46 7.81
N LYS A 192 17.94 -7.76 7.44
CA LYS A 192 19.31 -8.09 7.88
C LYS A 192 19.47 -7.98 9.40
N ASP A 193 19.05 -6.85 9.98
CA ASP A 193 19.23 -6.57 11.42
C ASP A 193 18.40 -7.52 12.31
N ARG A 194 17.30 -8.08 11.79
CA ARG A 194 16.41 -9.03 12.48
C ARG A 194 16.65 -10.48 12.09
N ASN A 195 17.57 -10.77 11.17
CA ASN A 195 17.78 -12.10 10.60
C ASN A 195 16.49 -12.73 10.00
N ILE A 196 15.66 -11.90 9.37
CA ILE A 196 14.40 -12.31 8.72
C ILE A 196 14.61 -12.26 7.20
N SER A 197 14.18 -13.32 6.50
CA SER A 197 14.23 -13.34 5.04
C SER A 197 13.34 -12.26 4.43
N PHE A 198 13.94 -11.34 3.67
CA PHE A 198 13.23 -10.28 2.98
C PHE A 198 12.93 -10.68 1.52
N ARG A 199 11.65 -10.74 1.14
CA ARG A 199 11.21 -11.27 -0.16
C ARG A 199 10.62 -10.24 -1.11
N TRP A 200 10.68 -8.95 -0.75
CA TRP A 200 10.08 -7.93 -1.59
C TRP A 200 10.93 -7.62 -2.81
N ARG A 201 10.27 -7.23 -3.90
CA ARG A 201 10.90 -6.77 -5.14
C ARG A 201 10.90 -5.24 -5.21
N TYR A 202 11.87 -4.70 -5.93
CA TYR A 202 11.98 -3.29 -6.26
C TYR A 202 12.01 -3.12 -7.76
N GLN A 203 11.20 -2.21 -8.30
CA GLN A 203 11.15 -1.95 -9.73
C GLN A 203 11.03 -0.46 -10.02
N ILE A 204 11.92 0.03 -10.89
CA ILE A 204 11.74 1.33 -11.53
C ILE A 204 10.95 1.14 -12.82
N VAL A 205 9.89 1.92 -13.00
CA VAL A 205 9.09 1.97 -14.22
C VAL A 205 9.52 3.18 -15.03
N GLN A 206 10.08 2.93 -16.22
CA GLN A 206 10.67 3.95 -17.08
C GLN A 206 9.61 4.72 -17.87
N GLY A 207 9.81 6.03 -18.04
CA GLY A 207 8.94 6.90 -18.83
C GLY A 207 7.56 7.16 -18.20
N VAL A 208 7.37 6.81 -16.93
CA VAL A 208 6.09 6.97 -16.22
C VAL A 208 6.25 8.01 -15.11
N ALA A 209 5.25 8.88 -14.96
CA ALA A 209 5.19 9.87 -13.88
C ALA A 209 4.26 9.39 -12.74
N HIS A 210 3.54 10.31 -12.09
CA HIS A 210 2.57 9.96 -11.05
C HIS A 210 1.22 9.48 -11.63
N ASP A 211 1.26 8.47 -12.51
CA ASP A 211 0.10 7.98 -13.26
C ASP A 211 -0.31 6.56 -12.85
N ASN A 212 -1.60 6.34 -12.62
CA ASN A 212 -2.08 5.01 -12.21
C ASN A 212 -2.03 4.00 -13.34
N SER A 213 -2.38 4.38 -14.57
CA SER A 213 -2.54 3.44 -15.70
C SER A 213 -1.19 2.80 -16.07
N GLY A 214 -0.15 3.64 -16.23
CA GLY A 214 1.21 3.16 -16.46
C GLY A 214 1.75 2.29 -15.32
N MET A 215 1.45 2.67 -14.07
CA MET A 215 1.89 1.91 -12.90
C MET A 215 1.12 0.59 -12.72
N SER A 216 -0.18 0.54 -13.04
CA SER A 216 -0.95 -0.70 -12.99
C SER A 216 -0.50 -1.68 -14.07
N ALA A 217 -0.14 -1.20 -15.27
CA ALA A 217 0.42 -2.04 -16.32
C ALA A 217 1.74 -2.70 -15.89
N ALA A 218 2.66 -1.96 -15.27
CA ALA A 218 3.89 -2.53 -14.74
C ALA A 218 3.64 -3.48 -13.56
N ALA A 219 2.73 -3.11 -12.65
CA ALA A 219 2.39 -3.91 -11.48
C ALA A 219 1.65 -5.20 -11.83
N SER A 220 0.87 -5.24 -12.92
CA SER A 220 0.09 -6.41 -13.33
C SER A 220 0.99 -7.56 -13.80
N SER A 221 2.10 -7.26 -14.48
CA SER A 221 3.08 -8.30 -14.87
C SER A 221 3.63 -9.05 -13.66
N PHE A 222 3.79 -8.37 -12.52
CA PHE A 222 4.12 -9.03 -11.25
C PHE A 222 2.89 -9.67 -10.62
N LEU A 223 1.80 -8.93 -10.46
CA LEU A 223 0.63 -9.41 -9.72
C LEU A 223 -0.13 -10.55 -10.40
N LEU A 224 0.07 -10.80 -11.69
CA LEU A 224 -0.61 -11.82 -12.48
C LEU A 224 0.37 -12.83 -13.11
N GLU A 225 1.64 -12.84 -12.67
CA GLU A 225 2.72 -13.65 -13.27
C GLU A 225 2.48 -15.18 -13.22
N ASP A 226 1.59 -15.60 -12.33
CA ASP A 226 1.36 -16.98 -11.88
C ASP A 226 -0.14 -17.33 -11.89
N LEU A 227 -0.88 -16.79 -12.86
CA LEU A 227 -2.32 -17.04 -13.10
C LEU A 227 -2.56 -17.53 -14.52
#